data_AF-A0A956FR14-F1
#
_entry.id   AF-A0A956FR14-F1
#
_cell.length_a   1.000
_cell.length_b   1.000
_cell.length_c   1.000
_cell.angle_alpha   90.00
_cell.angle_beta   90.00
_cell.angle_gamma   90.00
#
_symmetry.space_group_name_H-M   'P 1'
#
loop_
_entity.id
_entity.type
_entity.pdbx_description
1 polymer ?
#
loop_
_entity_poly.entity_id
_entity_poly.type
_entity_poly.pdbx_seq_one_letter_code
_entity_poly.pdbx_strand_id
1 'polypeptide(L)'
;IAYFGDGWASDPNNAPQWNGSGDGAWLWVNHEYISGDGPTARSAPSGHQSYFARFLKGLGVLTNDVLADLWDDASLATYISEHKRELGGSWMHIVRDPASGAWELDRGQPGLRYDATAATLLKITGTAISGVDHDDEGGDLPESVVAGIMGDCSGGQTPWGTIFTAEENVQTYYGDLEVCWSGQQFVADAGCDAGEAIALDVSATDDGEFSRSPDANAWHSRDFYGYLTEIDPGVAADEYYGKSSPGVGHQKLGNMGRARWENATFAVDGEWKLLADQPIVIYGGNDRRGGRVYKWVSSANYTAGMSKAEIRGLLADGKLYVAHFAGLDNTTGTTLEGGVEATEDAPGQGKWIWLSTANDSDDAPNAGTAAGAAGTKVGAALTDASWNAIGSFNDDDHVRQALWTASNKLGVMELNRPEDIEWNPNDLSGTPRLYVAFTKHGRQTALDGEGVIFPPEQWADLAPKRDDAVGTIFAIEEADPGAPGTSMTFSYFKVFQGQEGIDPFAAACPDNLLIDRDGGVWFGTDGNFGVNGHADALYYLDLDPA
;
A
#
# COMPACT_ATOMS: atom_id res chain seq x y z
N ILE A 1 -6.23 -7.66 8.34
CA ILE A 1 -6.42 -9.10 8.70
C ILE A 1 -7.45 -9.70 7.76
N ALA A 2 -7.15 -10.81 7.07
CA ALA A 2 -8.11 -11.48 6.21
C ALA A 2 -8.65 -12.75 6.89
N TYR A 3 -9.97 -12.97 6.82
CA TYR A 3 -10.66 -14.08 7.49
C TYR A 3 -11.43 -14.93 6.48
N PHE A 4 -11.28 -16.23 6.62
CA PHE A 4 -11.75 -17.20 5.63
C PHE A 4 -12.47 -18.34 6.34
N GLY A 5 -13.64 -18.72 5.85
CA GLY A 5 -14.29 -19.95 6.32
C GLY A 5 -13.48 -21.20 5.95
N ASP A 6 -13.68 -22.33 6.64
CA ASP A 6 -13.01 -23.60 6.28
C ASP A 6 -13.20 -24.08 4.83
N GLY A 7 -14.26 -23.62 4.17
CA GLY A 7 -14.55 -23.89 2.76
C GLY A 7 -13.99 -22.84 1.80
N TRP A 8 -13.10 -21.95 2.22
CA TRP A 8 -12.68 -20.80 1.41
C TRP A 8 -12.12 -21.14 0.02
N ALA A 9 -11.47 -22.29 -0.12
CA ALA A 9 -10.90 -22.74 -1.38
C ALA A 9 -11.89 -23.57 -2.24
N SER A 10 -13.14 -23.73 -1.80
CA SER A 10 -14.11 -24.66 -2.43
C SER A 10 -14.76 -24.12 -3.69
N ASP A 11 -14.92 -22.80 -3.83
CA ASP A 11 -15.47 -22.15 -5.03
C ASP A 11 -14.71 -20.83 -5.31
N PRO A 12 -13.92 -20.75 -6.40
CA PRO A 12 -13.20 -19.54 -6.75
C PRO A 12 -14.09 -18.40 -7.27
N ASN A 13 -15.39 -18.64 -7.49
CA ASN A 13 -16.34 -17.63 -7.96
C ASN A 13 -17.13 -16.96 -6.82
N ASN A 14 -16.83 -17.29 -5.57
CA ASN A 14 -17.61 -16.82 -4.44
C ASN A 14 -16.72 -16.26 -3.34
N ALA A 15 -17.18 -15.17 -2.71
CA ALA A 15 -16.45 -14.48 -1.65
C ALA A 15 -16.11 -15.46 -0.51
N PRO A 16 -14.84 -15.63 -0.15
CA PRO A 16 -14.45 -16.70 0.77
C PRO A 16 -14.91 -16.47 2.21
N GLN A 17 -15.07 -15.20 2.61
CA GLN A 17 -15.52 -14.75 3.92
C GLN A 17 -16.91 -15.26 4.33
N TRP A 18 -17.69 -15.80 3.38
CA TRP A 18 -19.03 -16.35 3.64
C TRP A 18 -19.19 -17.84 3.32
N ASN A 19 -18.11 -18.53 2.94
CA ASN A 19 -18.10 -19.95 2.57
C ASN A 19 -17.47 -20.83 3.66
N GLY A 20 -18.00 -20.77 4.89
CA GLY A 20 -17.38 -21.37 6.07
C GLY A 20 -18.30 -22.14 7.00
N SER A 21 -17.67 -22.79 7.99
CA SER A 21 -18.32 -23.27 9.19
C SER A 21 -18.49 -22.11 10.18
N GLY A 22 -19.54 -22.13 11.01
CA GLY A 22 -19.65 -21.20 12.15
C GLY A 22 -18.70 -21.52 13.31
N ASP A 23 -17.96 -22.63 13.20
CA ASP A 23 -17.15 -23.21 14.27
C ASP A 23 -15.65 -23.31 13.92
N GLY A 24 -15.24 -22.92 12.70
CA GLY A 24 -13.86 -23.04 12.21
C GLY A 24 -13.57 -22.09 11.05
N ALA A 25 -12.37 -21.53 11.05
CA ALA A 25 -11.93 -20.55 10.06
C ALA A 25 -10.41 -20.40 10.01
N TRP A 26 -9.94 -19.75 8.97
CA TRP A 26 -8.54 -19.39 8.79
C TRP A 26 -8.35 -17.88 8.83
N LEU A 27 -7.21 -17.47 9.39
CA LEU A 27 -6.84 -16.10 9.66
C LEU A 27 -5.48 -15.80 9.05
N TRP A 28 -5.42 -14.71 8.30
CA TRP A 28 -4.17 -14.07 7.90
C TRP A 28 -3.87 -12.86 8.78
N VAL A 29 -2.66 -12.82 9.33
CA VAL A 29 -2.15 -11.71 10.13
C VAL A 29 -0.81 -11.25 9.57
N ASN A 30 -0.73 -9.97 9.21
CA ASN A 30 0.53 -9.33 8.84
C ASN A 30 1.39 -9.05 10.07
N HIS A 31 2.69 -8.99 9.84
CA HIS A 31 3.74 -8.62 10.78
C HIS A 31 4.58 -7.54 10.11
N GLU A 32 4.22 -6.29 10.36
CA GLU A 32 4.69 -5.14 9.60
C GLU A 32 6.16 -4.77 9.92
N TYR A 33 6.47 -4.63 11.22
CA TYR A 33 7.80 -4.26 11.72
C TYR A 33 7.97 -4.58 13.22
N ILE A 34 9.20 -4.46 13.72
CA ILE A 34 9.50 -4.41 15.17
C ILE A 34 9.84 -2.96 15.54
N SER A 35 9.08 -2.37 16.46
CA SER A 35 9.23 -0.95 16.81
C SER A 35 10.61 -0.61 17.41
N GLY A 36 11.15 0.57 17.08
CA GLY A 36 12.48 1.03 17.51
C GLY A 36 13.58 0.66 16.52
N ASP A 37 14.83 0.94 16.88
CA ASP A 37 15.98 0.74 16.00
C ASP A 37 16.69 -0.57 16.32
N GLY A 38 16.95 -1.41 15.31
CA GLY A 38 17.80 -2.59 15.52
C GLY A 38 19.29 -2.21 15.72
N PRO A 39 20.15 -3.17 16.10
CA PRO A 39 21.54 -2.91 16.42
C PRO A 39 22.35 -2.47 15.20
N THR A 40 23.35 -1.62 15.42
CA THR A 40 24.41 -1.36 14.43
C THR A 40 25.74 -1.84 14.99
N ALA A 41 26.81 -1.82 14.19
CA ALA A 41 28.16 -2.06 14.67
C ALA A 41 28.59 -1.13 15.83
N ARG A 42 27.88 -0.01 16.05
CA ARG A 42 28.23 1.04 17.02
C ARG A 42 27.08 1.48 17.93
N SER A 43 25.95 0.79 17.92
CA SER A 43 24.83 1.10 18.80
C SER A 43 24.03 -0.14 19.17
N ALA A 44 23.63 -0.23 20.44
CA ALA A 44 22.66 -1.22 20.89
C ALA A 44 21.27 -0.98 20.26
N PRO A 45 20.42 -2.02 20.16
CA PRO A 45 19.05 -1.86 19.71
C PRO A 45 18.21 -1.09 20.73
N SER A 46 17.19 -0.37 20.26
CA SER A 46 16.28 0.44 21.05
C SER A 46 14.85 -0.14 21.01
N GLY A 47 13.90 0.42 21.79
CA GLY A 47 12.48 0.03 21.70
C GLY A 47 12.20 -1.48 21.83
N HIS A 48 11.33 -2.00 20.96
CA HIS A 48 10.98 -3.42 20.89
C HIS A 48 12.07 -4.28 20.26
N GLN A 49 12.89 -3.72 19.38
CA GLN A 49 14.11 -4.37 18.85
C GLN A 49 15.04 -4.79 20.01
N SER A 50 15.12 -3.99 21.09
CA SER A 50 15.88 -4.36 22.28
C SER A 50 15.31 -5.56 23.05
N TYR A 51 13.99 -5.73 23.07
CA TYR A 51 13.34 -6.91 23.66
C TYR A 51 13.56 -8.15 22.80
N PHE A 52 13.49 -8.00 21.48
CA PHE A 52 13.79 -9.07 20.53
C PHE A 52 15.24 -9.56 20.68
N ALA A 53 16.22 -8.66 20.75
CA ALA A 53 17.61 -9.02 21.00
C ALA A 53 17.80 -9.81 22.31
N ARG A 54 17.13 -9.38 23.39
CA ARG A 54 17.15 -10.09 24.69
C ARG A 54 16.47 -11.46 24.61
N PHE A 55 15.40 -11.58 23.83
CA PHE A 55 14.72 -12.84 23.59
C PHE A 55 15.64 -13.83 22.87
N LEU A 56 16.27 -13.42 21.75
CA LEU A 56 17.26 -14.23 21.03
C LEU A 56 18.45 -14.63 21.93
N LYS A 57 18.92 -13.72 22.76
CA LYS A 57 19.95 -14.00 23.79
C LYS A 57 19.47 -15.05 24.79
N GLY A 58 18.22 -14.95 25.25
CA GLY A 58 17.61 -15.92 26.17
C GLY A 58 17.45 -17.31 25.57
N LEU A 59 17.23 -17.40 24.25
CA LEU A 59 17.24 -18.66 23.49
C LEU A 59 18.64 -19.20 23.21
N GLY A 60 19.68 -18.41 23.44
CA GLY A 60 21.06 -18.77 23.10
C GLY A 60 21.41 -18.63 21.61
N VAL A 61 20.54 -18.00 20.82
CA VAL A 61 20.80 -17.66 19.41
C VAL A 61 21.87 -16.58 19.32
N LEU A 62 21.79 -15.57 20.19
CA LEU A 62 22.82 -14.55 20.34
C LEU A 62 23.70 -14.84 21.57
N THR A 63 25.02 -14.66 21.41
CA THR A 63 25.99 -14.90 22.50
C THR A 63 26.68 -13.63 23.01
N ASN A 64 26.56 -12.51 22.31
CA ASN A 64 27.08 -11.21 22.71
C ASN A 64 26.31 -10.60 23.91
N ASP A 65 26.81 -9.49 24.43
CA ASP A 65 26.06 -8.61 25.33
C ASP A 65 25.16 -7.71 24.48
N VAL A 66 23.88 -8.06 24.37
CA VAL A 66 22.93 -7.39 23.47
C VAL A 66 22.56 -5.96 23.89
N LEU A 67 23.06 -5.48 25.03
CA LEU A 67 22.88 -4.10 25.48
C LEU A 67 24.14 -3.25 25.35
N ALA A 68 25.24 -3.83 24.86
CA ALA A 68 26.44 -3.09 24.56
C ALA A 68 26.32 -2.36 23.22
N ASP A 69 26.99 -1.21 23.11
CA ASP A 69 27.05 -0.43 21.88
C ASP A 69 27.96 -1.03 20.80
N LEU A 70 28.71 -2.08 21.11
CA LEU A 70 29.59 -2.73 20.15
C LEU A 70 29.03 -4.10 19.80
N TRP A 71 28.62 -4.24 18.53
CA TRP A 71 28.16 -5.51 17.95
C TRP A 71 29.19 -5.99 16.94
N ASP A 72 29.68 -7.21 17.14
CA ASP A 72 30.50 -7.88 16.13
C ASP A 72 29.66 -8.34 14.93
N ASP A 73 30.32 -8.50 13.79
CA ASP A 73 29.69 -8.84 12.51
C ASP A 73 28.84 -10.11 12.59
N ALA A 74 29.30 -11.14 13.31
CA ALA A 74 28.57 -12.39 13.42
C ALA A 74 27.26 -12.22 14.19
N SER A 75 27.29 -11.46 15.30
CA SER A 75 26.10 -11.15 16.09
C SER A 75 25.12 -10.27 15.32
N LEU A 76 25.63 -9.30 14.54
CA LEU A 76 24.81 -8.43 13.71
C LEU A 76 24.13 -9.20 12.56
N ALA A 77 24.88 -10.04 11.83
CA ALA A 77 24.33 -10.90 10.78
C ALA A 77 23.26 -11.86 11.34
N THR A 78 23.54 -12.49 12.50
CA THR A 78 22.59 -13.37 13.17
C THR A 78 21.31 -12.62 13.56
N TYR A 79 21.44 -11.42 14.15
CA TYR A 79 20.30 -10.60 14.52
C TYR A 79 19.42 -10.27 13.30
N ILE A 80 20.04 -9.82 12.21
CA ILE A 80 19.32 -9.41 11.00
C ILE A 80 18.63 -10.60 10.35
N SER A 81 19.29 -11.76 10.27
CA SER A 81 18.68 -12.99 9.76
C SER A 81 17.42 -13.39 10.55
N GLU A 82 17.45 -13.28 11.88
CA GLU A 82 16.27 -13.53 12.70
C GLU A 82 15.23 -12.40 12.58
N HIS A 83 15.65 -11.14 12.43
CA HIS A 83 14.73 -10.01 12.23
C HIS A 83 13.92 -10.17 10.94
N LYS A 84 14.53 -10.64 9.84
CA LYS A 84 13.81 -10.95 8.59
C LYS A 84 12.63 -11.93 8.81
N ARG A 85 12.75 -12.85 9.77
CA ARG A 85 11.71 -13.86 10.10
C ARG A 85 10.55 -13.31 10.92
N GLU A 86 10.70 -12.12 11.50
CA GLU A 86 9.65 -11.47 12.29
C GLU A 86 8.73 -10.61 11.41
N LEU A 87 9.05 -10.39 10.13
CA LEU A 87 8.21 -9.62 9.18
C LEU A 87 7.35 -10.53 8.28
N GLY A 88 6.42 -9.97 7.51
CA GLY A 88 5.63 -10.72 6.52
C GLY A 88 4.22 -11.04 7.02
N GLY A 89 3.77 -12.28 6.88
CA GLY A 89 2.48 -12.72 7.39
C GLY A 89 2.40 -14.16 7.91
N SER A 90 1.32 -14.47 8.62
CA SER A 90 1.03 -15.80 9.15
C SER A 90 -0.38 -16.23 8.80
N TRP A 91 -0.49 -17.46 8.32
CA TRP A 91 -1.75 -18.13 8.01
C TRP A 91 -2.05 -19.19 9.06
N MET A 92 -3.17 -19.05 9.78
CA MET A 92 -3.46 -19.83 10.97
C MET A 92 -4.92 -20.29 11.00
N HIS A 93 -5.16 -21.50 11.49
CA HIS A 93 -6.51 -22.01 11.72
C HIS A 93 -7.00 -21.64 13.12
N ILE A 94 -8.24 -21.19 13.23
CA ILE A 94 -8.92 -20.87 14.47
C ILE A 94 -10.23 -21.63 14.55
N VAL A 95 -10.59 -22.04 15.75
CA VAL A 95 -11.81 -22.82 16.02
C VAL A 95 -12.60 -22.17 17.15
N ARG A 96 -13.90 -22.37 17.12
CA ARG A 96 -14.79 -21.92 18.18
C ARG A 96 -15.08 -23.07 19.13
N ASP A 97 -14.81 -22.87 20.42
CA ASP A 97 -15.20 -23.83 21.46
C ASP A 97 -16.75 -23.90 21.51
N PRO A 98 -17.37 -25.06 21.24
CA PRO A 98 -18.83 -25.19 21.22
C PRO A 98 -19.47 -25.01 22.60
N ALA A 99 -18.72 -25.16 23.70
CA ALA A 99 -19.24 -25.00 25.05
C ALA A 99 -19.28 -23.53 25.49
N SER A 100 -18.20 -22.79 25.26
CA SER A 100 -18.08 -21.39 25.67
C SER A 100 -18.47 -20.39 24.57
N GLY A 101 -18.37 -20.80 23.31
CA GLY A 101 -18.49 -19.94 22.15
C GLY A 101 -17.27 -19.05 21.89
N ALA A 102 -16.18 -19.21 22.64
CA ALA A 102 -14.93 -18.46 22.46
C ALA A 102 -14.12 -19.00 21.27
N TRP A 103 -13.42 -18.11 20.57
CA TRP A 103 -12.49 -18.49 19.50
C TRP A 103 -11.08 -18.69 20.04
N GLU A 104 -10.39 -19.72 19.56
CA GLU A 104 -9.01 -20.03 19.90
C GLU A 104 -8.21 -20.51 18.69
N LEU A 105 -6.88 -20.38 18.76
CA LEU A 105 -5.98 -20.96 17.77
C LEU A 105 -6.09 -22.49 17.81
N ASP A 106 -6.33 -23.11 16.67
CA ASP A 106 -6.31 -24.57 16.54
C ASP A 106 -4.86 -25.07 16.62
N ARG A 107 -4.46 -25.49 17.82
CA ARG A 107 -3.11 -26.05 18.07
C ARG A 107 -2.88 -27.40 17.37
N GLY A 108 -3.92 -28.02 16.81
CA GLY A 108 -3.82 -29.24 16.00
C GLY A 108 -3.46 -28.98 14.53
N GLN A 109 -3.62 -27.75 14.05
CA GLN A 109 -3.29 -27.35 12.68
C GLN A 109 -2.08 -26.42 12.69
N PRO A 110 -0.95 -26.81 12.06
CA PRO A 110 0.20 -25.91 11.96
C PRO A 110 -0.15 -24.71 11.08
N GLY A 111 0.24 -23.52 11.54
CA GLY A 111 0.20 -22.34 10.69
C GLY A 111 1.30 -22.35 9.63
N LEU A 112 1.11 -21.58 8.56
CA LEU A 112 2.14 -21.29 7.57
C LEU A 112 2.70 -19.90 7.80
N ARG A 113 4.03 -19.78 7.72
CA ARG A 113 4.75 -18.51 7.86
C ARG A 113 5.24 -18.06 6.49
N TYR A 114 5.06 -16.78 6.22
CA TYR A 114 5.57 -16.07 5.04
C TYR A 114 6.35 -14.88 5.59
N ASP A 115 7.62 -14.73 5.28
CA ASP A 115 8.51 -13.75 5.91
C ASP A 115 9.47 -13.11 4.91
N ALA A 116 10.40 -12.28 5.38
CA ALA A 116 11.34 -11.57 4.51
C ALA A 116 12.51 -12.44 4.02
N THR A 117 12.54 -13.74 4.31
CA THR A 117 13.61 -14.67 3.91
C THR A 117 13.27 -15.42 2.63
N ALA A 118 14.26 -16.11 2.05
CA ALA A 118 14.10 -16.98 0.88
C ALA A 118 13.28 -18.27 1.18
N ALA A 119 12.83 -18.48 2.43
CA ALA A 119 11.79 -19.46 2.73
C ALA A 119 10.44 -19.09 2.11
N THR A 120 10.27 -17.81 1.76
CA THR A 120 9.11 -17.28 1.04
C THR A 120 9.58 -16.79 -0.33
N LEU A 121 8.98 -17.29 -1.41
CA LEU A 121 9.35 -16.91 -2.77
C LEU A 121 8.15 -16.42 -3.55
N LEU A 122 8.33 -15.31 -4.27
CA LEU A 122 7.27 -14.70 -5.06
C LEU A 122 7.79 -14.32 -6.43
N LYS A 123 6.92 -14.39 -7.44
CA LYS A 123 7.24 -13.87 -8.77
C LYS A 123 6.67 -12.46 -8.93
N ILE A 124 7.51 -11.51 -9.31
CA ILE A 124 7.06 -10.18 -9.75
C ILE A 124 6.48 -10.34 -11.17
N THR A 125 5.23 -9.92 -11.36
CA THR A 125 4.52 -10.03 -12.64
C THR A 125 4.14 -8.64 -13.17
N GLY A 126 4.01 -8.50 -14.49
CA GLY A 126 3.51 -7.26 -15.09
C GLY A 126 4.47 -6.07 -15.11
N THR A 127 5.72 -6.26 -14.67
CA THR A 127 6.77 -5.25 -14.80
C THR A 127 8.13 -5.95 -14.91
N ALA A 128 9.08 -5.33 -15.60
CA ALA A 128 10.48 -5.74 -15.54
C ALA A 128 11.13 -5.31 -14.22
N ILE A 129 12.08 -6.11 -13.75
CA ILE A 129 12.91 -5.82 -12.58
C ILE A 129 14.39 -5.81 -12.95
N SER A 130 15.20 -5.22 -12.08
CA SER A 130 16.63 -5.13 -12.25
C SER A 130 17.32 -6.47 -11.97
N GLY A 131 17.92 -7.07 -12.99
CA GLY A 131 18.77 -8.25 -12.80
C GLY A 131 18.04 -9.49 -12.24
N VAL A 132 18.83 -10.34 -11.56
CA VAL A 132 18.40 -11.61 -10.96
C VAL A 132 18.60 -11.50 -9.45
N ASP A 133 17.56 -11.82 -8.68
CA ASP A 133 17.65 -11.89 -7.22
C ASP A 133 18.33 -13.20 -6.77
N HIS A 134 18.69 -13.31 -5.49
CA HIS A 134 19.29 -14.51 -4.91
C HIS A 134 18.61 -14.92 -3.60
N ASP A 135 18.83 -16.18 -3.20
CA ASP A 135 18.45 -16.66 -1.86
C ASP A 135 19.34 -16.06 -0.75
N ASP A 136 19.03 -16.36 0.51
CA ASP A 136 19.78 -15.85 1.68
C ASP A 136 21.21 -16.41 1.75
N GLU A 137 21.55 -17.42 0.94
CA GLU A 137 22.89 -18.00 0.81
C GLU A 137 23.67 -17.49 -0.43
N GLY A 138 23.05 -16.63 -1.24
CA GLY A 138 23.63 -16.03 -2.44
C GLY A 138 23.49 -16.88 -3.72
N GLY A 139 22.60 -17.86 -3.73
CA GLY A 139 22.25 -18.65 -4.92
C GLY A 139 21.23 -17.94 -5.80
N ASP A 140 21.50 -17.83 -7.11
CA ASP A 140 20.59 -17.20 -8.07
C ASP A 140 19.17 -17.81 -8.03
N LEU A 141 18.16 -16.95 -7.90
CA LEU A 141 16.76 -17.31 -8.07
C LEU A 141 16.35 -17.30 -9.55
N PRO A 142 15.24 -17.95 -9.92
CA PRO A 142 14.69 -17.84 -11.27
C PRO A 142 14.35 -16.39 -11.64
N GLU A 143 14.28 -16.10 -12.94
CA GLU A 143 13.92 -14.77 -13.46
C GLU A 143 12.63 -14.22 -12.84
N SER A 144 12.71 -12.97 -12.36
CA SER A 144 11.64 -12.25 -11.69
C SER A 144 11.12 -12.88 -10.39
N VAL A 145 11.79 -13.91 -9.86
CA VAL A 145 11.50 -14.48 -8.55
C VAL A 145 12.37 -13.78 -7.51
N VAL A 146 11.74 -13.33 -6.43
CA VAL A 146 12.39 -12.60 -5.35
C VAL A 146 12.16 -13.27 -4.00
N ALA A 147 13.10 -13.06 -3.09
CA ALA A 147 13.01 -13.54 -1.72
C ALA A 147 12.11 -12.62 -0.87
N GLY A 148 11.11 -13.21 -0.24
CA GLY A 148 10.39 -12.61 0.88
C GLY A 148 9.44 -11.45 0.60
N ILE A 149 8.77 -11.08 1.69
CA ILE A 149 7.84 -9.96 1.86
C ILE A 149 8.21 -9.21 3.16
N MET A 150 8.04 -7.89 3.17
CA MET A 150 8.35 -7.06 4.34
C MET A 150 7.60 -5.74 4.34
N GLY A 151 7.48 -5.12 5.51
CA GLY A 151 6.68 -3.89 5.64
C GLY A 151 5.22 -4.14 5.30
N ASP A 152 4.76 -5.37 5.50
CA ASP A 152 3.40 -5.82 5.28
C ASP A 152 2.45 -5.10 6.24
N CYS A 153 1.78 -4.04 5.78
CA CYS A 153 0.90 -3.22 6.59
C CYS A 153 -0.49 -3.88 6.73
N SER A 154 -1.49 -3.34 6.05
CA SER A 154 -2.82 -3.93 5.92
C SER A 154 -2.86 -4.82 4.66
N GLY A 155 -3.99 -4.92 3.99
CA GLY A 155 -4.12 -5.78 2.83
C GLY A 155 -5.54 -5.89 2.33
N GLY A 156 -5.86 -7.04 1.76
CA GLY A 156 -7.19 -7.28 1.22
C GLY A 156 -7.47 -8.77 1.07
N GLN A 157 -8.73 -9.13 1.16
CA GLN A 157 -9.19 -10.46 0.76
C GLN A 157 -9.61 -10.42 -0.70
N THR A 158 -9.04 -11.29 -1.52
CA THR A 158 -9.48 -11.35 -2.92
C THR A 158 -10.81 -12.12 -3.04
N PRO A 159 -11.69 -11.74 -3.98
CA PRO A 159 -12.94 -12.46 -4.22
C PRO A 159 -12.75 -13.92 -4.66
N TRP A 160 -11.55 -14.31 -5.07
CA TRP A 160 -11.20 -15.66 -5.55
C TRP A 160 -10.42 -16.49 -4.52
N GLY A 161 -10.32 -16.04 -3.26
CA GLY A 161 -9.73 -16.84 -2.19
C GLY A 161 -8.21 -16.83 -2.22
N THR A 162 -7.62 -15.64 -2.25
CA THR A 162 -6.21 -15.39 -1.92
C THR A 162 -6.17 -14.15 -1.03
N ILE A 163 -4.97 -13.79 -0.59
CA ILE A 163 -4.73 -12.64 0.29
C ILE A 163 -3.87 -11.65 -0.48
N PHE A 164 -4.23 -10.38 -0.47
CA PHE A 164 -3.30 -9.30 -0.74
C PHE A 164 -2.71 -8.84 0.60
N THR A 165 -1.40 -8.85 0.70
CA THR A 165 -0.63 -8.13 1.71
C THR A 165 0.07 -6.95 1.03
N ALA A 166 0.16 -5.83 1.73
CA ALA A 166 0.59 -4.57 1.14
C ALA A 166 1.96 -4.17 1.69
N GLU A 167 2.97 -4.15 0.83
CA GLU A 167 4.30 -3.69 1.20
C GLU A 167 4.33 -2.16 1.24
N GLU A 168 4.45 -1.59 2.43
CA GLU A 168 4.24 -0.17 2.70
C GLU A 168 5.59 0.56 2.91
N ASN A 169 6.15 0.50 4.12
CA ASN A 169 7.39 1.18 4.48
C ASN A 169 8.68 0.41 4.13
N VAL A 170 8.74 -0.19 2.93
CA VAL A 170 9.88 -1.03 2.49
C VAL A 170 11.22 -0.30 2.38
N GLN A 171 11.19 1.02 2.23
CA GLN A 171 12.40 1.84 2.14
C GLN A 171 13.28 1.72 3.39
N THR A 172 12.71 1.29 4.52
CA THR A 172 13.42 1.09 5.79
C THR A 172 14.47 -0.01 5.69
N TYR A 173 14.26 -1.01 4.81
CA TYR A 173 15.06 -2.24 4.83
C TYR A 173 16.26 -2.20 3.88
N TYR A 174 16.05 -1.82 2.62
CA TYR A 174 17.09 -1.73 1.58
C TYR A 174 17.27 -0.32 1.00
N GLY A 175 16.45 0.65 1.42
CA GLY A 175 16.44 2.03 0.91
C GLY A 175 15.28 2.34 -0.03
N ASP A 176 15.01 3.62 -0.25
CA ASP A 176 13.97 4.09 -1.18
C ASP A 176 14.50 4.05 -2.63
N LEU A 177 13.65 3.63 -3.58
CA LEU A 177 13.99 3.63 -5.01
C LEU A 177 13.92 5.06 -5.58
N GLU A 178 13.04 5.89 -5.03
CA GLU A 178 12.79 7.26 -5.48
C GLU A 178 13.68 8.26 -4.71
N VAL A 179 15.00 8.08 -4.83
CA VAL A 179 16.02 8.85 -4.07
C VAL A 179 16.04 10.35 -4.35
N CYS A 180 15.36 10.81 -5.40
CA CYS A 180 15.18 12.23 -5.70
C CYS A 180 14.19 12.95 -4.78
N TRP A 181 13.80 12.32 -3.66
CA TRP A 181 12.92 12.90 -2.65
C TRP A 181 13.47 12.72 -1.23
N SER A 182 13.46 13.80 -0.46
CA SER A 182 13.64 13.78 0.98
C SER A 182 12.33 14.18 1.64
N GLY A 183 11.51 13.18 1.96
CA GLY A 183 10.11 13.39 2.33
C GLY A 183 9.31 14.00 1.17
N GLN A 184 9.08 15.31 1.23
CA GLN A 184 8.32 16.09 0.24
C GLN A 184 9.19 17.06 -0.55
N GLN A 185 10.47 17.21 -0.17
CA GLN A 185 11.40 18.06 -0.88
C GLN A 185 12.02 17.30 -2.04
N PHE A 186 11.96 17.89 -3.24
CA PHE A 186 12.72 17.39 -4.39
C PHE A 186 14.22 17.60 -4.17
N VAL A 187 15.02 16.60 -4.49
CA VAL A 187 16.48 16.61 -4.31
C VAL A 187 17.12 16.70 -5.69
N ALA A 188 17.83 17.81 -5.94
CA ALA A 188 18.61 17.97 -7.17
C ALA A 188 19.81 17.01 -7.20
N ASP A 189 20.27 16.69 -8.41
CA ASP A 189 21.40 15.79 -8.69
C ASP A 189 21.19 14.35 -8.17
N ALA A 190 19.93 13.94 -7.99
CA ALA A 190 19.55 12.63 -7.46
C ALA A 190 18.78 11.77 -8.47
N GLY A 191 19.01 12.00 -9.77
CA GLY A 191 18.58 11.09 -10.84
C GLY A 191 17.22 11.41 -11.46
N CYS A 192 16.56 12.50 -11.04
CA CYS A 192 15.27 12.93 -11.59
C CYS A 192 15.32 14.33 -12.23
N ASP A 193 16.52 14.89 -12.43
CA ASP A 193 16.73 16.26 -12.87
C ASP A 193 16.18 16.55 -14.28
N ALA A 194 15.72 17.78 -14.49
CA ALA A 194 15.25 18.24 -15.79
C ALA A 194 16.36 18.21 -16.86
N GLY A 195 15.99 17.85 -18.07
CA GLY A 195 16.85 17.72 -19.25
C GLY A 195 17.34 16.30 -19.52
N GLU A 196 17.18 15.38 -18.57
CA GLU A 196 17.65 13.99 -18.67
C GLU A 196 16.50 12.99 -18.48
N ALA A 197 16.76 11.71 -18.79
CA ALA A 197 15.86 10.63 -18.42
C ALA A 197 16.00 10.30 -16.93
N ILE A 198 14.89 9.95 -16.28
CA ILE A 198 14.90 9.52 -14.87
C ILE A 198 15.76 8.26 -14.73
N ALA A 199 16.67 8.28 -13.77
CA ALA A 199 17.58 7.19 -13.42
C ALA A 199 17.38 6.81 -11.95
N LEU A 200 16.65 5.73 -11.72
CA LEU A 200 16.40 5.18 -10.38
C LEU A 200 17.62 4.40 -9.87
N ASP A 201 17.93 4.53 -8.58
CA ASP A 201 19.01 3.75 -7.92
C ASP A 201 18.43 2.51 -7.26
N VAL A 202 18.68 1.35 -7.87
CA VAL A 202 18.18 0.05 -7.40
C VAL A 202 19.07 -0.59 -6.34
N SER A 203 20.28 -0.06 -6.10
CA SER A 203 21.27 -0.69 -5.20
C SER A 203 20.83 -0.59 -3.75
N ALA A 204 21.04 -1.58 -2.88
CA ALA A 204 20.75 -1.39 -1.45
C ALA A 204 21.59 -0.26 -0.81
N THR A 205 21.08 0.39 0.25
CA THR A 205 21.86 1.39 1.03
C THR A 205 22.61 0.74 2.18
N ASP A 206 23.78 1.26 2.56
CA ASP A 206 24.53 0.76 3.71
C ASP A 206 23.79 0.98 5.06
N ASP A 207 22.84 1.92 5.10
CA ASP A 207 22.09 2.31 6.31
C ASP A 207 20.73 1.58 6.44
N GLY A 208 20.33 0.76 5.45
CA GLY A 208 19.09 -0.01 5.52
C GLY A 208 19.11 -1.05 6.63
N GLU A 209 17.97 -1.34 7.25
CA GLU A 209 17.91 -2.25 8.40
C GLU A 209 18.42 -3.66 8.10
N PHE A 210 18.24 -4.11 6.85
CA PHE A 210 18.70 -5.42 6.37
C PHE A 210 20.03 -5.33 5.62
N SER A 211 20.24 -4.28 4.83
CA SER A 211 21.50 -4.05 4.11
C SER A 211 22.63 -3.50 4.96
N ARG A 212 22.43 -3.24 6.26
CA ARG A 212 23.56 -3.07 7.20
C ARG A 212 24.19 -4.39 7.64
N SER A 213 23.64 -5.54 7.21
CA SER A 213 24.25 -6.84 7.45
C SER A 213 25.66 -6.87 6.88
N PRO A 214 26.67 -7.38 7.61
CA PRO A 214 28.01 -7.55 7.06
C PRO A 214 28.09 -8.64 5.98
N ASP A 215 27.05 -9.46 5.86
CA ASP A 215 26.89 -10.42 4.77
C ASP A 215 26.14 -9.78 3.60
N ALA A 216 26.85 -9.56 2.49
CA ALA A 216 26.30 -8.97 1.28
C ALA A 216 25.25 -9.86 0.60
N ASN A 217 25.25 -11.17 0.86
CA ASN A 217 24.23 -12.09 0.34
C ASN A 217 22.86 -11.89 1.02
N ALA A 218 22.77 -11.09 2.08
CA ALA A 218 21.50 -10.73 2.71
C ALA A 218 20.87 -9.47 2.11
N TRP A 219 21.55 -8.83 1.15
CA TRP A 219 21.15 -7.55 0.54
C TRP A 219 20.41 -7.82 -0.76
N HIS A 220 19.32 -7.09 -0.99
CA HIS A 220 18.51 -7.24 -2.20
C HIS A 220 18.28 -5.87 -2.85
N SER A 221 17.99 -5.85 -4.15
CA SER A 221 17.71 -4.60 -4.88
C SER A 221 16.43 -3.94 -4.41
N ARG A 222 16.41 -2.60 -4.38
CA ARG A 222 15.27 -1.80 -3.90
C ARG A 222 14.01 -1.99 -4.75
N ASP A 223 14.16 -2.26 -6.05
CA ASP A 223 13.05 -2.43 -6.98
C ASP A 223 12.34 -3.80 -6.85
N PHE A 224 12.80 -4.70 -5.97
CA PHE A 224 12.15 -5.99 -5.72
C PHE A 224 10.99 -5.93 -4.71
N TYR A 225 10.80 -4.77 -4.07
CA TYR A 225 9.84 -4.58 -2.97
C TYR A 225 9.01 -3.31 -3.15
N GLY A 226 7.91 -3.17 -2.42
CA GLY A 226 6.98 -2.03 -2.47
C GLY A 226 5.76 -2.30 -3.35
N TYR A 227 5.31 -3.56 -3.40
CA TYR A 227 4.18 -3.99 -4.22
C TYR A 227 2.99 -4.45 -3.38
N LEU A 228 1.79 -4.38 -3.97
CA LEU A 228 0.70 -5.27 -3.55
C LEU A 228 1.09 -6.71 -3.87
N THR A 229 1.06 -7.55 -2.84
CA THR A 229 1.57 -8.91 -2.89
C THR A 229 0.45 -9.92 -2.66
N GLU A 230 0.21 -10.76 -3.65
CA GLU A 230 -0.78 -11.84 -3.56
C GLU A 230 -0.18 -13.13 -3.00
N ILE A 231 -0.68 -13.55 -1.85
CA ILE A 231 -0.40 -14.82 -1.20
C ILE A 231 -1.55 -15.80 -1.46
N ASP A 232 -1.25 -16.96 -2.06
CA ASP A 232 -2.18 -18.09 -2.10
C ASP A 232 -1.90 -19.01 -0.89
N PRO A 233 -2.69 -18.94 0.19
CA PRO A 233 -2.42 -19.71 1.39
C PRO A 233 -2.69 -21.23 1.22
N GLY A 234 -3.18 -21.64 0.04
CA GLY A 234 -3.40 -23.05 -0.31
C GLY A 234 -2.14 -23.79 -0.74
N VAL A 235 -0.99 -23.11 -0.86
CA VAL A 235 0.29 -23.67 -1.29
C VAL A 235 1.43 -23.29 -0.33
N ALA A 236 2.58 -23.95 -0.49
CA ALA A 236 3.76 -23.71 0.34
C ALA A 236 4.36 -22.32 0.09
N ALA A 237 5.01 -21.73 1.09
CA ALA A 237 5.55 -20.37 1.02
C ALA A 237 6.61 -20.15 -0.08
N ASP A 238 7.30 -21.20 -0.51
CA ASP A 238 8.28 -21.15 -1.59
C ASP A 238 7.66 -21.42 -2.99
N GLU A 239 6.35 -21.60 -3.08
CA GLU A 239 5.61 -21.77 -4.33
C GLU A 239 5.34 -20.40 -4.97
N TYR A 240 6.31 -19.88 -5.72
CA TYR A 240 6.11 -18.65 -6.49
C TYR A 240 5.19 -18.88 -7.70
N TYR A 241 4.57 -17.81 -8.20
CA TYR A 241 3.58 -17.87 -9.27
C TYR A 241 4.10 -18.51 -10.55
N GLY A 242 3.47 -19.61 -10.95
CA GLY A 242 3.83 -20.38 -12.14
C GLY A 242 4.91 -21.44 -11.92
N LYS A 243 5.40 -21.67 -10.69
CA LYS A 243 6.44 -22.66 -10.38
C LYS A 243 5.99 -24.08 -10.73
N SER A 244 4.89 -24.55 -10.14
CA SER A 244 4.35 -25.89 -10.40
C SER A 244 3.34 -25.91 -11.55
N SER A 245 2.53 -24.86 -11.69
CA SER A 245 1.46 -24.75 -12.69
C SER A 245 1.07 -23.29 -12.94
N PRO A 246 0.62 -22.92 -14.16
CA PRO A 246 0.14 -21.57 -14.43
C PRO A 246 -0.98 -21.15 -13.48
N GLY A 247 -0.93 -19.93 -12.94
CA GLY A 247 -1.96 -19.41 -12.04
C GLY A 247 -1.84 -19.82 -10.57
N VAL A 248 -0.87 -20.68 -10.22
CA VAL A 248 -0.64 -21.19 -8.86
C VAL A 248 0.61 -20.55 -8.27
N GLY A 249 0.60 -20.21 -6.98
CA GLY A 249 1.74 -19.66 -6.25
C GLY A 249 1.60 -18.20 -5.86
N HIS A 250 2.63 -17.60 -5.29
CA HIS A 250 2.67 -16.22 -4.78
C HIS A 250 3.21 -15.23 -5.83
N GLN A 251 2.61 -14.05 -5.92
CA GLN A 251 3.06 -13.01 -6.86
C GLN A 251 3.06 -11.61 -6.26
N LYS A 252 3.92 -10.75 -6.78
CA LYS A 252 3.86 -9.30 -6.58
C LYS A 252 3.30 -8.64 -7.84
N LEU A 253 2.34 -7.72 -7.68
CA LEU A 253 1.60 -7.11 -8.79
C LEU A 253 2.32 -5.88 -9.35
N GLY A 254 3.30 -6.11 -10.22
CA GLY A 254 4.04 -5.03 -10.90
C GLY A 254 3.20 -4.12 -11.78
N ASN A 255 2.07 -4.59 -12.30
CA ASN A 255 1.11 -3.77 -13.06
C ASN A 255 0.40 -2.71 -12.20
N MET A 256 0.27 -2.95 -10.88
CA MET A 256 -0.20 -1.93 -9.93
C MET A 256 0.90 -0.88 -9.65
N GLY A 257 2.16 -1.27 -9.85
CA GLY A 257 3.32 -0.42 -9.59
C GLY A 257 3.79 -0.45 -8.14
N ARG A 258 4.81 0.36 -7.87
CA ARG A 258 5.45 0.50 -6.57
C ARG A 258 4.93 1.75 -5.85
N ALA A 259 4.53 1.57 -4.61
CA ALA A 259 4.14 2.63 -3.69
C ALA A 259 4.37 2.17 -2.25
N ARG A 260 4.00 3.00 -1.27
CA ARG A 260 3.84 2.55 0.11
C ARG A 260 2.41 2.07 0.26
N TRP A 261 2.15 0.84 -0.17
CA TRP A 261 0.78 0.35 -0.23
C TRP A 261 0.26 0.09 1.17
N GLU A 262 -0.85 0.73 1.55
CA GLU A 262 -1.50 0.45 2.83
C GLU A 262 -2.32 -0.85 2.77
N ASN A 263 -3.27 -0.88 1.84
CA ASN A 263 -4.19 -1.98 1.64
C ASN A 263 -4.66 -2.04 0.18
N ALA A 264 -5.57 -2.97 -0.11
CA ALA A 264 -6.28 -2.96 -1.39
C ALA A 264 -7.68 -3.55 -1.27
N THR A 265 -8.61 -2.95 -2.01
CA THR A 265 -10.00 -3.38 -2.08
C THR A 265 -10.46 -3.56 -3.53
N PHE A 266 -11.56 -4.30 -3.74
CA PHE A 266 -12.03 -4.70 -5.06
C PHE A 266 -13.44 -4.15 -5.31
N ALA A 267 -13.71 -3.69 -6.54
CA ALA A 267 -15.09 -3.48 -6.93
C ALA A 267 -15.83 -4.82 -7.03
N VAL A 268 -16.80 -5.01 -6.13
CA VAL A 268 -17.62 -6.22 -6.02
C VAL A 268 -19.10 -5.86 -5.96
N ASP A 269 -19.97 -6.85 -6.20
CA ASP A 269 -21.41 -6.71 -5.99
C ASP A 269 -21.80 -6.86 -4.51
N GLY A 270 -23.10 -6.72 -4.20
CA GLY A 270 -23.63 -6.85 -2.84
C GLY A 270 -23.49 -8.26 -2.23
N GLU A 271 -23.13 -9.26 -3.04
CA GLU A 271 -22.78 -10.62 -2.59
C GLU A 271 -21.26 -10.81 -2.44
N TRP A 272 -20.49 -9.73 -2.56
CA TRP A 272 -19.02 -9.68 -2.48
C TRP A 272 -18.30 -10.42 -3.61
N LYS A 273 -18.97 -10.62 -4.75
CA LYS A 273 -18.39 -11.25 -5.94
C LYS A 273 -17.89 -10.21 -6.91
N LEU A 274 -16.90 -10.58 -7.72
CA LEU A 274 -16.50 -9.75 -8.86
C LEU A 274 -17.69 -9.47 -9.77
N LEU A 275 -17.76 -8.25 -10.29
CA LEU A 275 -18.79 -7.82 -11.24
C LEU A 275 -18.66 -8.64 -12.54
N ALA A 276 -19.68 -9.47 -12.83
CA ALA A 276 -19.67 -10.35 -13.99
C ALA A 276 -19.68 -9.55 -15.31
N ASP A 277 -18.93 -10.04 -16.30
CA ASP A 277 -18.78 -9.46 -17.64
C ASP A 277 -18.18 -8.04 -17.63
N GLN A 278 -17.46 -7.68 -16.56
CA GLN A 278 -16.75 -6.41 -16.39
C GLN A 278 -15.26 -6.63 -16.09
N PRO A 279 -14.39 -5.64 -16.33
CA PRO A 279 -13.00 -5.72 -15.86
C PRO A 279 -12.93 -5.80 -14.33
N ILE A 280 -11.89 -6.46 -13.82
CA ILE A 280 -11.52 -6.42 -12.40
C ILE A 280 -11.04 -5.01 -12.09
N VAL A 281 -11.52 -4.44 -10.98
CA VAL A 281 -11.07 -3.13 -10.49
C VAL A 281 -10.49 -3.31 -9.10
N ILE A 282 -9.28 -2.79 -8.91
CA ILE A 282 -8.54 -2.78 -7.65
C ILE A 282 -8.28 -1.34 -7.26
N TYR A 283 -8.54 -0.97 -6.00
CA TYR A 283 -8.19 0.32 -5.45
C TYR A 283 -7.15 0.16 -4.35
N GLY A 284 -6.22 1.12 -4.22
CA GLY A 284 -5.19 1.10 -3.18
C GLY A 284 -4.67 2.50 -2.84
N GLY A 285 -4.32 2.70 -1.57
CA GLY A 285 -3.72 3.92 -1.05
C GLY A 285 -2.19 3.85 -1.01
N ASN A 286 -1.51 4.97 -1.28
CA ASN A 286 -0.09 5.14 -1.03
C ASN A 286 0.10 5.94 0.26
N ASP A 287 0.35 5.26 1.38
CA ASP A 287 0.57 5.91 2.66
C ASP A 287 1.93 6.60 2.72
N ARG A 288 1.89 7.83 2.26
CA ARG A 288 2.88 8.85 2.57
C ARG A 288 2.20 10.18 2.59
N ARG A 289 2.85 11.15 3.23
CA ARG A 289 2.42 12.55 3.11
C ARG A 289 2.38 12.93 1.64
N GLY A 290 1.33 13.63 1.23
CA GLY A 290 1.03 13.92 -0.17
C GLY A 290 0.72 12.71 -1.05
N GLY A 291 0.61 11.50 -0.49
CA GLY A 291 0.32 10.25 -1.20
C GLY A 291 -0.96 10.31 -2.01
N ARG A 292 -1.18 9.32 -2.88
CA ARG A 292 -2.33 9.29 -3.81
C ARG A 292 -3.10 8.00 -3.67
N VAL A 293 -4.36 8.04 -4.10
CA VAL A 293 -5.20 6.85 -4.30
C VAL A 293 -5.07 6.41 -5.75
N TYR A 294 -4.94 5.11 -5.95
CA TYR A 294 -4.78 4.48 -7.25
C TYR A 294 -5.94 3.53 -7.54
N LYS A 295 -6.21 3.36 -8.83
CA LYS A 295 -7.20 2.43 -9.36
C LYS A 295 -6.56 1.65 -10.49
N TRP A 296 -6.59 0.33 -10.43
CA TRP A 296 -6.17 -0.53 -11.53
C TRP A 296 -7.37 -1.25 -12.13
N VAL A 297 -7.40 -1.34 -13.46
CA VAL A 297 -8.50 -1.94 -14.23
C VAL A 297 -7.93 -2.96 -15.21
N SER A 298 -8.38 -4.22 -15.13
CA SER A 298 -7.92 -5.26 -16.06
C SER A 298 -8.30 -4.95 -17.51
N SER A 299 -7.45 -5.32 -18.47
CA SER A 299 -7.75 -5.13 -19.90
C SER A 299 -8.87 -6.05 -20.39
N ALA A 300 -8.96 -7.24 -19.81
CA ALA A 300 -9.97 -8.24 -20.12
C ALA A 300 -11.01 -8.34 -19.00
N ASN A 301 -12.24 -8.69 -19.37
CA ASN A 301 -13.35 -8.82 -18.43
C ASN A 301 -13.26 -10.14 -17.67
N TYR A 302 -13.62 -10.10 -16.39
CA TYR A 302 -13.99 -11.28 -15.63
C TYR A 302 -15.29 -11.86 -16.19
N THR A 303 -15.30 -13.17 -16.45
CA THR A 303 -16.51 -13.91 -16.80
C THR A 303 -16.85 -14.84 -15.64
N ALA A 304 -18.11 -14.84 -15.20
CA ALA A 304 -18.56 -15.72 -14.13
C ALA A 304 -18.27 -17.19 -14.46
N GLY A 305 -17.66 -17.91 -13.52
CA GLY A 305 -17.26 -19.31 -13.69
C GLY A 305 -15.78 -19.51 -14.03
N MET A 306 -15.01 -18.44 -14.24
CA MET A 306 -13.55 -18.53 -14.38
C MET A 306 -12.93 -19.21 -13.16
N SER A 307 -11.94 -20.07 -13.40
CA SER A 307 -11.11 -20.64 -12.33
C SER A 307 -10.24 -19.56 -11.69
N LYS A 308 -9.76 -19.84 -10.46
CA LYS A 308 -8.80 -18.97 -9.76
C LYS A 308 -7.61 -18.62 -10.66
N ALA A 309 -7.06 -19.60 -11.38
CA ALA A 309 -5.92 -19.40 -12.29
C ALA A 309 -6.26 -18.47 -13.46
N GLU A 310 -7.47 -18.58 -14.04
CA GLU A 310 -7.91 -17.68 -15.11
C GLU A 310 -8.12 -16.25 -14.61
N ILE A 311 -8.73 -16.07 -13.43
CA ILE A 311 -8.92 -14.77 -12.78
C ILE A 311 -7.57 -14.09 -12.52
N ARG A 312 -6.62 -14.83 -11.90
CA ARG A 312 -5.26 -14.33 -11.62
C ARG A 312 -4.49 -14.01 -12.90
N GLY A 313 -4.78 -14.73 -13.99
CA GLY A 313 -4.25 -14.41 -15.32
C GLY A 313 -4.68 -13.04 -15.85
N LEU A 314 -5.84 -12.52 -15.45
CA LEU A 314 -6.30 -11.18 -15.84
C LEU A 314 -5.48 -10.07 -15.18
N LEU A 315 -4.83 -10.32 -14.04
CA LEU A 315 -3.99 -9.34 -13.33
C LEU A 315 -2.69 -9.00 -14.09
N ALA A 316 -2.33 -9.82 -15.08
CA ALA A 316 -1.12 -9.64 -15.88
C ALA A 316 -1.22 -8.51 -16.91
N ASP A 317 -2.41 -7.97 -17.19
CA ASP A 317 -2.60 -6.87 -18.15
C ASP A 317 -3.76 -5.95 -17.75
N GLY A 318 -3.50 -4.64 -17.74
CA GLY A 318 -4.48 -3.65 -17.33
C GLY A 318 -3.92 -2.23 -17.34
N LYS A 319 -4.77 -1.29 -16.93
CA LYS A 319 -4.46 0.14 -16.87
C LYS A 319 -4.43 0.61 -15.42
N LEU A 320 -3.39 1.34 -15.07
CA LEU A 320 -3.25 2.00 -13.77
C LEU A 320 -3.66 3.46 -13.88
N TYR A 321 -4.48 3.91 -12.95
CA TYR A 321 -4.98 5.27 -12.84
C TYR A 321 -4.62 5.84 -11.47
N VAL A 322 -4.45 7.15 -11.43
CA VAL A 322 -4.30 7.91 -10.18
C VAL A 322 -5.48 8.87 -10.00
N ALA A 323 -5.97 8.98 -8.76
CA ALA A 323 -7.04 9.90 -8.41
C ALA A 323 -6.53 11.34 -8.34
N HIS A 324 -7.12 12.23 -9.13
CA HIS A 324 -6.95 13.67 -8.99
C HIS A 324 -8.21 14.29 -8.37
N PHE A 325 -8.11 14.73 -7.11
CA PHE A 325 -9.18 15.40 -6.36
C PHE A 325 -9.24 16.87 -6.78
N ALA A 326 -9.95 17.16 -7.88
CA ALA A 326 -10.01 18.52 -8.41
C ALA A 326 -10.72 19.47 -7.43
N GLY A 327 -10.16 20.67 -7.28
CA GLY A 327 -10.67 21.70 -6.38
C GLY A 327 -10.45 21.43 -4.88
N LEU A 328 -9.73 20.37 -4.50
CA LEU A 328 -9.27 20.20 -3.12
C LEU A 328 -8.23 21.29 -2.80
N ASP A 329 -8.35 21.92 -1.64
CA ASP A 329 -7.43 22.97 -1.22
C ASP A 329 -6.08 22.35 -0.81
N ASN A 330 -5.05 22.64 -1.58
CA ASN A 330 -3.70 22.13 -1.32
C ASN A 330 -3.11 22.58 0.03
N THR A 331 -3.63 23.65 0.64
CA THR A 331 -3.14 24.14 1.94
C THR A 331 -3.72 23.38 3.13
N THR A 332 -4.85 22.68 2.95
CA THR A 332 -5.50 21.91 4.02
C THR A 332 -5.51 20.42 3.72
N GLY A 333 -5.80 20.04 2.48
CA GLY A 333 -6.07 18.66 2.08
C GLY A 333 -7.40 18.11 2.61
N THR A 334 -8.26 18.94 3.22
CA THR A 334 -9.51 18.51 3.89
C THR A 334 -10.74 19.32 3.49
N THR A 335 -10.54 20.45 2.81
CA THR A 335 -11.60 21.32 2.29
C THR A 335 -11.40 21.55 0.80
N LEU A 336 -12.44 21.98 0.11
CA LEU A 336 -12.33 22.55 -1.24
C LEU A 336 -11.70 23.95 -1.17
N GLU A 337 -11.21 24.42 -2.31
CA GLU A 337 -10.74 25.80 -2.49
C GLU A 337 -11.78 26.80 -1.96
N GLY A 338 -11.31 27.80 -1.22
CA GLY A 338 -12.18 28.76 -0.53
C GLY A 338 -12.68 28.27 0.85
N GLY A 339 -12.20 27.13 1.34
CA GLY A 339 -12.46 26.61 2.68
C GLY A 339 -13.83 25.94 2.83
N VAL A 340 -14.47 25.56 1.72
CA VAL A 340 -15.77 24.90 1.73
C VAL A 340 -15.58 23.41 2.00
N GLU A 341 -16.36 22.85 2.91
CA GLU A 341 -16.37 21.40 3.14
C GLU A 341 -17.11 20.70 2.00
N ALA A 342 -16.50 19.66 1.42
CA ALA A 342 -17.18 18.78 0.49
C ALA A 342 -18.17 17.89 1.26
N THR A 343 -19.45 18.03 0.98
CA THR A 343 -20.55 17.31 1.62
C THR A 343 -21.27 16.45 0.59
N GLU A 344 -22.08 15.48 1.02
CA GLU A 344 -22.84 14.64 0.08
C GLU A 344 -23.76 15.45 -0.85
N ASP A 345 -24.41 16.51 -0.33
CA ASP A 345 -25.27 17.42 -1.12
C ASP A 345 -24.48 18.37 -2.04
N ALA A 346 -23.20 18.62 -1.73
CA ALA A 346 -22.31 19.49 -2.49
C ALA A 346 -20.90 18.90 -2.56
N PRO A 347 -20.72 17.80 -3.32
CA PRO A 347 -19.49 17.04 -3.29
C PRO A 347 -18.41 17.69 -4.16
N GLY A 348 -17.16 17.46 -3.78
CA GLY A 348 -16.01 17.70 -4.63
C GLY A 348 -16.05 16.77 -5.86
N GLN A 349 -15.27 17.13 -6.89
CA GLN A 349 -15.23 16.38 -8.14
C GLN A 349 -13.81 15.91 -8.41
N GLY A 350 -13.66 14.67 -8.86
CA GLY A 350 -12.37 14.07 -9.16
C GLY A 350 -12.34 13.36 -10.49
N LYS A 351 -11.12 13.01 -10.91
CA LYS A 351 -10.84 12.30 -12.15
C LYS A 351 -9.85 11.18 -11.92
N TRP A 352 -10.04 10.08 -12.63
CA TRP A 352 -9.04 9.01 -12.74
C TRP A 352 -8.15 9.32 -13.94
N ILE A 353 -6.89 9.61 -13.70
CA ILE A 353 -5.91 9.94 -14.74
C ILE A 353 -5.13 8.68 -15.11
N TRP A 354 -5.17 8.25 -16.37
CA TRP A 354 -4.43 7.05 -16.80
C TRP A 354 -2.91 7.31 -16.81
N LEU A 355 -2.17 6.63 -15.94
CA LEU A 355 -0.72 6.75 -15.82
C LEU A 355 -0.01 5.94 -16.90
N SER A 356 0.14 6.55 -18.08
CA SER A 356 0.86 5.95 -19.20
C SER A 356 1.53 7.00 -20.06
N THR A 357 2.73 6.68 -20.53
CA THR A 357 3.46 7.42 -21.57
C THR A 357 2.71 7.47 -22.90
N ALA A 358 1.73 6.58 -23.11
CA ALA A 358 0.86 6.56 -24.27
C ALA A 358 -0.47 7.32 -24.09
N ASN A 359 -0.73 7.91 -22.92
CA ASN A 359 -1.99 8.61 -22.67
C ASN A 359 -2.07 9.93 -23.45
N ASP A 360 -2.77 9.92 -24.58
CA ASP A 360 -3.08 11.08 -25.41
C ASP A 360 -4.49 11.65 -25.17
N SER A 361 -5.24 11.04 -24.25
CA SER A 361 -6.63 11.40 -23.95
C SER A 361 -6.75 12.41 -22.82
N ASP A 362 -6.08 12.17 -21.70
CA ASP A 362 -6.17 13.02 -20.51
C ASP A 362 -5.17 14.18 -20.60
N ASP A 363 -5.61 15.38 -20.22
CA ASP A 363 -4.70 16.49 -19.98
C ASP A 363 -3.94 16.23 -18.66
N ALA A 364 -2.65 16.56 -18.63
CA ALA A 364 -1.90 16.57 -17.37
C ALA A 364 -2.57 17.55 -16.39
N PRO A 365 -2.79 17.19 -15.12
CA PRO A 365 -3.44 18.06 -14.14
C PRO A 365 -2.86 19.47 -14.02
N ASN A 366 -1.54 19.63 -14.14
CA ASN A 366 -0.86 20.94 -14.14
C ASN A 366 -0.67 21.56 -15.54
N ALA A 367 -1.36 21.08 -16.58
CA ALA A 367 -1.28 21.71 -17.90
C ALA A 367 -1.93 23.11 -17.89
N GLY A 368 -1.22 24.11 -18.39
CA GLY A 368 -1.68 25.51 -18.42
C GLY A 368 -1.17 26.36 -17.26
N THR A 369 -0.34 25.79 -16.40
CA THR A 369 0.33 26.48 -15.28
C THR A 369 1.77 26.81 -15.67
N ALA A 370 2.63 27.09 -14.68
CA ALA A 370 4.07 27.23 -14.92
C ALA A 370 4.74 25.93 -15.42
N ALA A 371 4.11 24.76 -15.24
CA ALA A 371 4.64 23.48 -15.73
C ALA A 371 4.68 23.40 -17.27
N GLY A 372 3.72 24.03 -17.95
CA GLY A 372 3.69 24.08 -19.41
C GLY A 372 2.32 24.42 -20.02
N ALA A 373 2.20 24.25 -21.34
CA ALA A 373 1.03 24.70 -22.09
C ALA A 373 -0.27 23.97 -21.70
N ALA A 374 -1.39 24.70 -21.73
CA ALA A 374 -2.72 24.13 -21.51
C ALA A 374 -3.03 23.06 -22.58
N GLY A 375 -3.69 21.98 -22.16
CA GLY A 375 -4.04 20.85 -23.04
C GLY A 375 -2.87 19.90 -23.35
N THR A 376 -1.72 20.06 -22.69
CA THR A 376 -0.63 19.07 -22.75
C THR A 376 -1.13 17.74 -22.18
N LYS A 377 -0.98 16.66 -22.94
CA LYS A 377 -1.45 15.33 -22.57
C LYS A 377 -0.54 14.65 -21.57
N VAL A 378 -1.09 13.76 -20.76
CA VAL A 378 -0.35 13.00 -19.73
C VAL A 378 0.87 12.28 -20.32
N GLY A 379 0.72 11.56 -21.42
CA GLY A 379 1.83 10.85 -22.05
C GLY A 379 2.92 11.79 -22.55
N ALA A 380 2.54 12.96 -23.09
CA ALA A 380 3.47 14.00 -23.51
C ALA A 380 4.20 14.62 -22.31
N ALA A 381 3.49 14.89 -21.21
CA ALA A 381 4.08 15.41 -19.99
C ALA A 381 5.06 14.41 -19.36
N LEU A 382 4.70 13.13 -19.25
CA LEU A 382 5.57 12.08 -18.69
C LEU A 382 6.86 11.88 -19.49
N THR A 383 6.80 11.97 -20.82
CA THR A 383 7.95 11.76 -21.71
C THR A 383 8.76 13.03 -22.00
N ASP A 384 8.26 14.20 -21.61
CA ASP A 384 9.00 15.45 -21.69
C ASP A 384 10.11 15.49 -20.62
N ALA A 385 11.33 15.82 -21.04
CA ALA A 385 12.52 15.78 -20.20
C ALA A 385 12.57 16.91 -19.14
N SER A 386 11.69 17.90 -19.20
CA SER A 386 11.70 19.06 -18.31
C SER A 386 10.34 19.41 -17.73
N TRP A 387 9.28 18.66 -18.04
CA TRP A 387 7.94 18.91 -17.50
C TRP A 387 7.96 18.88 -15.98
N ASN A 388 7.46 19.97 -15.39
CA ASN A 388 7.46 20.24 -13.95
C ASN A 388 8.84 20.06 -13.29
N ALA A 389 9.91 20.47 -13.98
CA ALA A 389 11.31 20.38 -13.52
C ALA A 389 11.83 18.96 -13.22
N ILE A 390 11.12 17.93 -13.70
CA ILE A 390 11.50 16.51 -13.54
C ILE A 390 11.90 15.96 -14.92
N GLY A 391 12.86 15.03 -14.94
CA GLY A 391 13.31 14.29 -16.12
C GLY A 391 12.22 13.44 -16.80
N SER A 392 12.51 12.85 -17.95
CA SER A 392 11.54 12.04 -18.72
C SER A 392 11.43 10.60 -18.20
N PHE A 393 10.22 10.05 -18.20
CA PHE A 393 9.99 8.61 -18.12
C PHE A 393 10.18 7.96 -19.50
N ASN A 394 10.81 6.77 -19.55
CA ASN A 394 11.11 6.07 -20.80
C ASN A 394 9.92 5.25 -21.31
N ASP A 395 9.19 4.62 -20.38
CA ASP A 395 8.08 3.71 -20.65
C ASP A 395 7.18 3.59 -19.39
N ASP A 396 6.14 2.77 -19.51
CA ASP A 396 5.15 2.57 -18.45
C ASP A 396 5.68 1.73 -17.27
N ASP A 397 6.71 0.90 -17.47
CA ASP A 397 7.37 0.18 -16.37
C ASP A 397 8.12 1.18 -15.47
N HIS A 398 8.86 2.10 -16.07
CA HIS A 398 9.52 3.20 -15.36
C HIS A 398 8.51 4.10 -14.61
N VAL A 399 7.34 4.38 -15.20
CA VAL A 399 6.26 5.11 -14.52
C VAL A 399 5.77 4.32 -13.30
N ARG A 400 5.52 3.01 -13.46
CA ARG A 400 5.04 2.13 -12.39
C ARG A 400 6.07 1.90 -11.29
N GLN A 401 7.36 1.98 -11.59
CA GLN A 401 8.42 1.86 -10.58
C GLN A 401 8.53 3.10 -9.66
N ALA A 402 8.06 4.27 -10.13
CA ALA A 402 8.19 5.56 -9.42
C ALA A 402 6.88 6.37 -9.44
N LEU A 403 5.81 5.78 -8.89
CA LEU A 403 4.48 6.37 -8.90
C LEU A 403 4.40 7.72 -8.18
N TRP A 404 5.20 7.92 -7.13
CA TRP A 404 5.27 9.20 -6.41
C TRP A 404 5.83 10.32 -7.33
N THR A 405 6.96 10.06 -7.96
CA THR A 405 7.60 10.97 -8.91
C THR A 405 6.72 11.24 -10.12
N ALA A 406 6.08 10.22 -10.69
CA ALA A 406 5.16 10.37 -11.82
C ALA A 406 3.95 11.25 -11.46
N SER A 407 3.38 11.05 -10.28
CA SER A 407 2.23 11.83 -9.79
C SER A 407 2.61 13.30 -9.58
N ASN A 408 3.79 13.57 -8.99
CA ASN A 408 4.30 14.93 -8.82
C ASN A 408 4.62 15.60 -10.16
N LYS A 409 5.24 14.88 -11.10
CA LYS A 409 5.52 15.40 -12.45
C LYS A 409 4.24 15.88 -13.13
N LEU A 410 3.17 15.09 -13.04
CA LEU A 410 1.86 15.43 -13.61
C LEU A 410 1.06 16.48 -12.81
N GLY A 411 1.52 16.87 -11.62
CA GLY A 411 0.80 17.81 -10.77
C GLY A 411 -0.48 17.24 -10.16
N VAL A 412 -0.51 15.92 -9.91
CA VAL A 412 -1.65 15.27 -9.26
C VAL A 412 -1.72 15.74 -7.81
N MET A 413 -2.88 16.31 -7.43
CA MET A 413 -3.19 16.75 -6.06
C MET A 413 -2.68 15.78 -4.98
N GLU A 414 -1.95 16.34 -4.02
CA GLU A 414 -1.44 15.64 -2.85
C GLU A 414 -2.55 15.40 -1.81
N LEU A 415 -2.55 14.23 -1.15
CA LEU A 415 -3.53 13.87 -0.11
C LEU A 415 -2.91 13.74 1.29
N ASN A 416 -3.75 13.76 2.31
CA ASN A 416 -3.34 13.71 3.72
C ASN A 416 -3.09 12.28 4.21
N ARG A 417 -2.07 11.60 3.66
CA ARG A 417 -1.71 10.21 3.97
C ARG A 417 -2.91 9.25 3.80
N PRO A 418 -3.22 8.85 2.55
CA PRO A 418 -4.19 7.80 2.30
C PRO A 418 -3.72 6.50 2.96
N GLU A 419 -4.40 6.07 4.01
CA GLU A 419 -4.25 4.75 4.64
C GLU A 419 -5.33 3.82 4.04
N ASP A 420 -6.10 3.08 4.85
CA ASP A 420 -6.98 2.03 4.31
C ASP A 420 -8.03 2.65 3.35
N ILE A 421 -8.32 1.90 2.30
CA ILE A 421 -9.40 2.15 1.35
C ILE A 421 -10.28 0.92 1.21
N GLU A 422 -11.60 1.10 1.31
CA GLU A 422 -12.56 -0.01 1.23
C GLU A 422 -13.76 0.27 0.34
N TRP A 423 -14.11 -0.70 -0.51
CA TRP A 423 -15.31 -0.68 -1.35
C TRP A 423 -16.51 -1.24 -0.57
N ASN A 424 -17.54 -0.42 -0.44
CA ASN A 424 -18.81 -0.79 0.17
C ASN A 424 -19.88 -1.02 -0.92
N PRO A 425 -20.15 -2.27 -1.33
CA PRO A 425 -21.18 -2.55 -2.33
C PRO A 425 -22.61 -2.45 -1.77
N ASN A 426 -22.76 -2.48 -0.44
CA ASN A 426 -24.03 -2.49 0.27
C ASN A 426 -24.24 -1.20 1.08
N ASP A 427 -23.64 -0.10 0.63
CA ASP A 427 -23.72 1.17 1.32
C ASP A 427 -25.16 1.58 1.65
N LEU A 428 -25.36 2.18 2.82
CA LEU A 428 -26.68 2.53 3.33
C LEU A 428 -27.39 3.59 2.46
N SER A 429 -26.65 4.36 1.66
CA SER A 429 -27.22 5.26 0.64
C SER A 429 -27.95 4.52 -0.49
N GLY A 430 -27.68 3.22 -0.67
CA GLY A 430 -28.14 2.41 -1.79
C GLY A 430 -27.25 2.49 -3.03
N THR A 431 -26.15 3.24 -2.98
CA THR A 431 -25.17 3.38 -4.05
C THR A 431 -23.79 2.93 -3.56
N PRO A 432 -23.07 2.02 -4.26
CA PRO A 432 -21.74 1.63 -3.86
C PRO A 432 -20.77 2.80 -3.72
N ARG A 433 -19.96 2.80 -2.65
CA ARG A 433 -19.00 3.86 -2.32
C ARG A 433 -17.64 3.27 -1.94
N LEU A 434 -16.58 4.03 -2.21
CA LEU A 434 -15.27 3.81 -1.61
C LEU A 434 -15.13 4.70 -0.37
N TYR A 435 -14.55 4.18 0.69
CA TYR A 435 -14.15 4.94 1.87
C TYR A 435 -12.63 4.97 1.93
N VAL A 436 -12.04 6.12 2.24
CA VAL A 436 -10.59 6.29 2.39
C VAL A 436 -10.29 7.02 3.68
N ALA A 437 -9.44 6.42 4.51
CA ALA A 437 -8.90 7.07 5.70
C ALA A 437 -7.72 7.97 5.32
N PHE A 438 -7.76 9.21 5.79
CA PHE A 438 -6.67 10.18 5.69
C PHE A 438 -6.20 10.52 7.09
N THR A 439 -5.13 9.90 7.55
CA THR A 439 -4.76 9.88 8.97
C THR A 439 -4.27 11.22 9.52
N LYS A 440 -3.48 11.98 8.74
CA LYS A 440 -2.93 13.32 9.07
C LYS A 440 -1.90 13.75 8.04
N HIS A 441 -1.55 15.04 8.00
CA HIS A 441 -0.44 15.56 7.18
C HIS A 441 0.71 16.22 7.96
N GLY A 442 0.46 17.20 8.83
CA GLY A 442 1.46 17.84 9.70
C GLY A 442 2.79 18.36 9.09
N ARG A 443 2.98 18.33 7.77
CA ARG A 443 4.23 18.70 7.06
C ARG A 443 3.94 19.53 5.80
N GLN A 444 5.02 20.02 5.18
CA GLN A 444 4.98 20.75 3.91
C GLN A 444 4.62 19.83 2.74
N THR A 445 3.99 20.35 1.70
CA THR A 445 3.69 19.65 0.43
C THR A 445 4.88 19.70 -0.53
N ALA A 446 4.91 18.85 -1.56
CA ALA A 446 5.88 18.91 -2.66
C ALA A 446 5.44 19.90 -3.77
N LEU A 447 4.13 19.99 -3.99
CA LEU A 447 3.47 20.80 -5.02
C LEU A 447 2.80 22.03 -4.41
N ASP A 448 2.71 23.10 -5.20
CA ASP A 448 1.85 24.24 -4.93
C ASP A 448 0.38 23.94 -5.32
N GLY A 449 -0.51 24.93 -5.16
CA GLY A 449 -1.94 24.78 -5.48
C GLY A 449 -2.24 24.56 -6.96
N GLU A 450 -1.31 24.85 -7.86
CA GLU A 450 -1.43 24.64 -9.31
C GLU A 450 -0.78 23.31 -9.75
N GLY A 451 -0.28 22.49 -8.81
CA GLY A 451 0.39 21.24 -9.11
C GLY A 451 1.81 21.43 -9.66
N VAL A 452 2.45 22.56 -9.37
CA VAL A 452 3.83 22.86 -9.77
C VAL A 452 4.77 22.56 -8.60
N ILE A 453 5.90 21.92 -8.88
CA ILE A 453 6.89 21.59 -7.86
C ILE A 453 7.61 22.86 -7.36
N PHE A 454 7.86 22.93 -6.06
CA PHE A 454 8.73 23.99 -5.53
C PHE A 454 10.19 23.72 -5.91
N PRO A 455 10.96 24.75 -6.34
CA PRO A 455 12.39 24.62 -6.50
C PRO A 455 13.05 24.12 -5.21
N PRO A 456 13.98 23.14 -5.25
CA PRO A 456 14.60 22.54 -4.06
C PRO A 456 15.13 23.55 -3.05
N GLU A 457 15.75 24.63 -3.53
CA GLU A 457 16.35 25.68 -2.71
C GLU A 457 15.35 26.65 -2.08
N GLN A 458 14.09 26.63 -2.52
CA GLN A 458 13.01 27.51 -2.03
C GLN A 458 11.92 26.73 -1.28
N TRP A 459 11.90 25.40 -1.39
CA TRP A 459 10.87 24.55 -0.81
C TRP A 459 10.68 24.78 0.69
N ALA A 460 11.76 24.85 1.46
CA ALA A 460 11.70 25.03 2.92
C ALA A 460 10.99 26.33 3.34
N ASP A 461 11.10 27.38 2.52
CA ASP A 461 10.54 28.71 2.82
C ASP A 461 9.14 28.92 2.23
N LEU A 462 8.82 28.28 1.09
CA LEU A 462 7.61 28.55 0.31
C LEU A 462 6.56 27.45 0.37
N ALA A 463 6.94 26.20 0.56
CA ALA A 463 5.98 25.10 0.52
C ALA A 463 5.00 25.20 1.70
N PRO A 464 3.68 25.18 1.46
CA PRO A 464 2.69 25.30 2.51
C PRO A 464 2.75 24.08 3.41
N LYS A 465 2.71 24.31 4.72
CA LYS A 465 2.53 23.24 5.71
C LYS A 465 1.04 22.98 5.90
N ARG A 466 0.60 21.74 5.65
CA ARG A 466 -0.74 21.31 6.05
C ARG A 466 -0.73 21.00 7.55
N ASP A 467 -1.49 21.76 8.32
CA ASP A 467 -1.57 21.62 9.78
C ASP A 467 -2.57 20.54 10.25
N ASP A 468 -3.03 19.67 9.33
CA ASP A 468 -3.89 18.55 9.70
C ASP A 468 -3.14 17.55 10.59
N ALA A 469 -3.55 17.51 11.87
CA ALA A 469 -3.02 16.63 12.91
C ALA A 469 -4.03 15.56 13.36
N VAL A 470 -5.27 15.62 12.87
CA VAL A 470 -6.38 14.81 13.37
C VAL A 470 -6.94 13.86 12.31
N GLY A 471 -6.75 14.16 11.03
CA GLY A 471 -7.22 13.32 9.94
C GLY A 471 -8.72 13.40 9.65
N THR A 472 -9.13 12.69 8.60
CA THR A 472 -10.49 12.66 8.04
C THR A 472 -10.77 11.31 7.39
N ILE A 473 -12.04 10.98 7.16
CA ILE A 473 -12.42 9.89 6.23
C ILE A 473 -13.27 10.52 5.14
N PHE A 474 -12.96 10.19 3.89
CA PHE A 474 -13.73 10.63 2.73
C PHE A 474 -14.45 9.44 2.11
N ALA A 475 -15.67 9.67 1.65
CA ALA A 475 -16.33 8.78 0.72
C ALA A 475 -16.09 9.26 -0.72
N ILE A 476 -15.94 8.32 -1.64
CA ILE A 476 -15.80 8.53 -3.07
C ILE A 476 -16.89 7.73 -3.78
N GLU A 477 -17.64 8.38 -4.66
CA GLU A 477 -18.66 7.76 -5.48
C GLU A 477 -18.23 7.83 -6.95
N GLU A 478 -18.03 6.65 -7.56
CA GLU A 478 -17.74 6.55 -8.99
C GLU A 478 -18.90 7.15 -9.81
N ALA A 479 -18.61 7.83 -10.91
CA ALA A 479 -19.67 8.38 -11.78
C ALA A 479 -20.58 7.30 -12.38
N ASP A 480 -20.05 6.08 -12.55
CA ASP A 480 -20.83 4.87 -12.77
C ASP A 480 -20.40 3.79 -11.76
N PRO A 481 -21.06 3.73 -10.57
CA PRO A 481 -20.75 2.73 -9.55
C PRO A 481 -21.17 1.30 -9.95
N GLY A 482 -22.03 1.17 -10.98
CA GLY A 482 -22.40 -0.13 -11.53
C GLY A 482 -21.38 -0.66 -12.54
N ALA A 483 -20.56 0.22 -13.12
CA ALA A 483 -19.47 -0.11 -14.03
C ALA A 483 -18.16 0.65 -13.72
N PRO A 484 -17.60 0.48 -12.50
CA PRO A 484 -16.49 1.28 -12.01
C PRO A 484 -15.28 1.22 -12.94
N GLY A 485 -15.00 0.09 -13.60
CA GLY A 485 -13.87 -0.01 -14.53
C GLY A 485 -13.90 0.95 -15.72
N THR A 486 -15.09 1.46 -16.08
CA THR A 486 -15.27 2.46 -17.15
C THR A 486 -15.49 3.88 -16.62
N SER A 487 -15.67 4.03 -15.30
CA SER A 487 -15.82 5.32 -14.65
C SER A 487 -14.48 6.05 -14.58
N MET A 488 -14.39 7.19 -15.28
CA MET A 488 -13.18 8.03 -15.36
C MET A 488 -13.26 9.29 -14.48
N THR A 489 -14.38 9.47 -13.80
CA THR A 489 -14.65 10.60 -12.90
C THR A 489 -15.34 10.10 -11.65
N PHE A 490 -15.22 10.83 -10.56
CA PHE A 490 -15.87 10.50 -9.30
C PHE A 490 -16.28 11.77 -8.56
N SER A 491 -17.21 11.65 -7.63
CA SER A 491 -17.46 12.68 -6.62
C SER A 491 -16.80 12.26 -5.30
N TYR A 492 -16.46 13.22 -4.46
CA TYR A 492 -15.91 12.93 -3.12
C TYR A 492 -16.47 13.89 -2.09
N PHE A 493 -16.61 13.42 -0.85
CA PHE A 493 -17.06 14.22 0.28
C PHE A 493 -16.56 13.66 1.59
N LYS A 494 -16.45 14.52 2.60
CA LYS A 494 -15.97 14.13 3.92
C LYS A 494 -17.11 13.51 4.71
N VAL A 495 -16.86 12.33 5.28
CA VAL A 495 -17.82 11.60 6.13
C VAL A 495 -17.38 11.55 7.59
N PHE A 496 -16.10 11.82 7.87
CA PHE A 496 -15.56 11.94 9.21
C PHE A 496 -14.53 13.05 9.30
N GLN A 497 -14.55 13.77 10.42
CA GLN A 497 -13.55 14.77 10.78
C GLN A 497 -13.00 14.40 12.16
N GLY A 498 -11.69 14.13 12.23
CA GLY A 498 -11.02 13.90 13.50
C GLY A 498 -11.08 15.13 14.40
N GLN A 499 -11.02 14.91 15.71
CA GLN A 499 -11.19 15.95 16.72
C GLN A 499 -10.13 15.85 17.81
N GLU A 500 -9.66 17.02 18.26
CA GLU A 500 -8.91 17.13 19.52
C GLU A 500 -9.89 17.21 20.69
N GLY A 501 -9.70 16.41 21.73
CA GLY A 501 -10.57 16.44 22.89
C GLY A 501 -10.24 15.43 23.98
N ILE A 502 -10.83 15.65 25.16
CA ILE A 502 -10.79 14.70 26.28
C ILE A 502 -12.03 13.80 26.32
N ASP A 503 -12.96 13.99 25.38
CA ASP A 503 -14.13 13.13 25.25
C ASP A 503 -13.66 11.73 24.84
N PRO A 504 -14.09 10.64 25.50
CA PRO A 504 -13.70 9.28 25.12
C PRO A 504 -14.00 8.91 23.66
N PHE A 505 -14.92 9.62 23.01
CA PHE A 505 -15.27 9.45 21.60
C PHE A 505 -14.54 10.43 20.66
N ALA A 506 -13.71 11.34 21.18
CA ALA A 506 -12.80 12.10 20.34
C ALA A 506 -11.83 11.13 19.67
N ALA A 507 -11.83 11.13 18.34
CA ALA A 507 -11.01 10.24 17.53
C ALA A 507 -10.14 11.10 16.61
N ALA A 508 -8.89 10.69 16.45
CA ALA A 508 -7.90 11.30 15.58
C ALA A 508 -7.05 10.22 14.93
N CYS A 509 -6.46 10.53 13.78
CA CYS A 509 -5.67 9.61 12.97
C CYS A 509 -6.46 8.35 12.59
N PRO A 510 -7.61 8.49 11.88
CA PRO A 510 -8.28 7.34 11.30
C PRO A 510 -7.32 6.65 10.35
N ASP A 511 -7.24 5.34 10.47
CA ASP A 511 -6.26 4.49 9.80
C ASP A 511 -7.03 3.33 9.15
N ASN A 512 -7.24 2.23 9.87
CA ASN A 512 -7.85 1.06 9.27
C ASN A 512 -9.33 1.26 8.97
N LEU A 513 -9.83 0.62 7.91
CA LEU A 513 -11.25 0.56 7.55
C LEU A 513 -11.73 -0.89 7.47
N LEU A 514 -13.01 -1.10 7.81
CA LEU A 514 -13.69 -2.37 7.60
C LEU A 514 -15.14 -2.12 7.23
N ILE A 515 -15.58 -2.77 6.15
CA ILE A 515 -16.99 -2.81 5.77
C ILE A 515 -17.58 -4.12 6.28
N ASP A 516 -18.61 -4.02 7.12
CA ASP A 516 -19.32 -5.19 7.59
C ASP A 516 -20.33 -5.71 6.55
N ARG A 517 -20.91 -6.88 6.84
CA ARG A 517 -21.83 -7.57 5.93
C ARG A 517 -23.05 -6.72 5.54
N ASP A 518 -23.52 -5.88 6.46
CA ASP A 518 -24.74 -5.09 6.31
C ASP A 518 -24.46 -3.69 5.72
N GLY A 519 -23.21 -3.43 5.31
CA GLY A 519 -22.78 -2.17 4.71
C GLY A 519 -22.37 -1.12 5.74
N GLY A 520 -22.23 -1.49 7.02
CA GLY A 520 -21.71 -0.62 8.07
C GLY A 520 -20.21 -0.36 7.89
N VAL A 521 -19.80 0.89 8.13
CA VAL A 521 -18.40 1.32 8.00
C VAL A 521 -17.78 1.42 9.38
N TRP A 522 -16.72 0.68 9.62
CA TRP A 522 -15.92 0.72 10.84
C TRP A 522 -14.55 1.32 10.54
N PHE A 523 -13.96 2.00 11.52
CA PHE A 523 -12.58 2.45 11.41
C PHE A 523 -11.80 2.31 12.71
N GLY A 524 -10.49 2.08 12.58
CA GLY A 524 -9.52 2.15 13.67
C GLY A 524 -8.76 3.47 13.67
N THR A 525 -8.02 3.72 14.73
CA THR A 525 -7.09 4.87 14.79
C THR A 525 -5.66 4.40 15.05
N ASP A 526 -4.68 5.06 14.44
CA ASP A 526 -3.27 4.95 14.80
C ASP A 526 -2.64 6.32 15.09
N GLY A 527 -2.55 6.64 16.38
CA GLY A 527 -1.95 7.87 16.87
C GLY A 527 -2.92 8.76 17.64
N ASN A 528 -4.13 8.29 17.93
CA ASN A 528 -5.08 9.00 18.76
C ASN A 528 -4.50 9.29 20.15
N PHE A 529 -3.70 8.38 20.72
CA PHE A 529 -3.01 8.63 21.99
C PHE A 529 -2.08 9.85 21.94
N GLY A 530 -1.38 10.06 20.83
CA GLY A 530 -0.50 11.21 20.64
C GLY A 530 -1.24 12.55 20.53
N VAL A 531 -2.50 12.51 20.10
CA VAL A 531 -3.34 13.71 19.90
C VAL A 531 -4.22 13.98 21.13
N ASN A 532 -4.96 12.98 21.60
CA ASN A 532 -6.01 13.10 22.60
C ASN A 532 -5.62 12.55 24.00
N GLY A 533 -4.47 11.86 24.12
CA GLY A 533 -3.97 11.36 25.40
C GLY A 533 -4.72 10.14 25.95
N HIS A 534 -5.58 9.51 25.15
CA HIS A 534 -6.22 8.23 25.45
C HIS A 534 -6.01 7.23 24.31
N ALA A 535 -6.16 5.94 24.60
CA ALA A 535 -5.81 4.88 23.68
C ALA A 535 -6.55 5.00 22.33
N ASP A 536 -5.92 4.45 21.30
CA ASP A 536 -6.55 4.11 20.04
C ASP A 536 -7.74 3.17 20.24
N ALA A 537 -8.70 3.23 19.33
CA ALA A 537 -9.95 2.48 19.43
C ALA A 537 -10.54 2.15 18.07
N LEU A 538 -11.56 1.28 18.08
CA LEU A 538 -12.41 0.99 16.94
C LEU A 538 -13.73 1.75 17.07
N TYR A 539 -14.16 2.36 15.97
CA TYR A 539 -15.34 3.19 15.88
C TYR A 539 -16.27 2.67 14.78
N TYR A 540 -17.56 2.88 14.98
CA TYR A 540 -18.58 2.72 13.94
C TYR A 540 -18.89 4.10 13.37
N LEU A 541 -18.78 4.26 12.06
CA LEU A 541 -19.11 5.51 11.38
C LEU A 541 -20.63 5.58 11.17
N ASP A 542 -21.27 6.46 11.93
CA ASP A 542 -22.70 6.73 11.76
C ASP A 542 -22.93 7.56 10.48
N LEU A 543 -23.38 6.88 9.43
CA LEU A 543 -23.65 7.48 8.11
C LEU A 543 -25.02 8.20 8.03
N ASP A 544 -25.87 8.10 9.07
CA ASP A 544 -27.17 8.78 9.16
C ASP A 544 -27.41 9.33 10.59
N PRO A 545 -26.62 10.35 11.02
CA PRO A 545 -26.80 10.95 12.33
C PRO A 545 -28.11 11.75 12.36
N ALA A 546 -29.11 11.19 13.05
CA ALA A 546 -30.49 11.66 13.16
C ALA A 546 -30.72 13.14 13.51
#